data_AF-A0A8S0ZHW8-F1
#
_entry.id   AF-A0A8S0ZHW8-F1
#
_cell.length_a   1.000
_cell.length_b   1.000
_cell.length_c   1.000
_cell.angle_alpha   90.00
_cell.angle_beta   90.00
_cell.angle_gamma   90.00
#
_symmetry.space_group_name_H-M   'P 1'
#
loop_
_entity.id
_entity.type
_entity.pdbx_description
1 polymer ?
#
loop_
_entity_poly.entity_id
_entity_poly.type
_entity_poly.pdbx_seq_one_letter_code
_entity_poly.pdbx_strand_id
1 'polypeptide(L)'
;MVDSSDFLRPNETTLQLYRRCTNTTYFDCTEEELLWLVMGPRRLPLPKIIPISVLLLVIFMTGMGGNVSVCVVIVKHPAMHTATNYYLFSLALSDLLLLLFDSIIGSRHTADGATQQHSLS
;
A
#
# COMPACT_ATOMS: atom_id res chain seq x y z
N MET A 1 18.19 -0.55 -3.29
CA MET A 1 17.22 0.54 -3.05
C MET A 1 17.76 1.69 -3.87
N VAL A 2 17.15 1.97 -5.02
CA VAL A 2 17.60 3.08 -5.87
C VAL A 2 17.18 4.36 -5.15
N ASP A 3 18.06 5.35 -5.09
CA ASP A 3 17.76 6.68 -4.54
C ASP A 3 17.99 7.73 -5.63
N SER A 4 17.39 8.91 -5.44
CA SER A 4 17.63 10.08 -6.29
C SER A 4 19.12 10.36 -6.49
N SER A 5 19.97 10.04 -5.51
CA SER A 5 21.43 10.23 -5.55
C SER A 5 22.18 9.25 -6.47
N ASP A 6 21.60 8.10 -6.83
CA ASP A 6 22.19 7.18 -7.82
C ASP A 6 22.22 7.80 -9.23
N PHE A 7 21.39 8.80 -9.46
CA PHE A 7 21.22 9.50 -10.73
C PHE A 7 22.03 10.81 -10.84
N LEU A 8 22.70 11.22 -9.75
CA LEU A 8 23.49 12.45 -9.71
C LEU A 8 24.81 12.27 -10.47
N ARG A 9 25.16 13.25 -11.32
CA ARG A 9 26.53 13.39 -11.83
C ARG A 9 27.50 13.73 -10.68
N PRO A 10 28.82 13.45 -10.81
CA PRO A 10 29.80 13.54 -9.71
C PRO A 10 30.07 14.93 -9.10
N ASN A 11 29.29 15.96 -9.43
CA ASN A 11 29.31 17.29 -8.81
C ASN A 11 27.91 17.97 -8.85
N GLU A 12 26.85 17.17 -8.96
CA GLU A 12 25.50 17.66 -9.10
C GLU A 12 24.70 17.47 -7.81
N THR A 13 23.63 18.23 -7.63
CA THR A 13 22.70 18.07 -6.49
C THR A 13 21.34 17.66 -7.03
N THR A 14 20.48 17.09 -6.18
CA THR A 14 19.11 16.73 -6.57
C THR A 14 18.32 17.94 -7.10
N LEU A 15 18.62 19.16 -6.64
CA LEU A 15 18.02 20.38 -7.18
C LEU A 15 18.50 20.64 -8.61
N GLN A 16 19.79 20.48 -8.89
CA GLN A 16 20.32 20.65 -10.24
C GLN A 16 19.75 19.60 -11.20
N LEU A 17 19.63 18.36 -10.74
CA LEU A 17 18.94 17.29 -11.47
C LEU A 17 17.49 17.67 -11.77
N TYR A 18 16.73 18.10 -10.76
CA TYR A 18 15.36 18.58 -10.91
C TYR A 18 15.27 19.72 -11.92
N ARG A 19 16.13 20.73 -11.80
CA ARG A 19 16.14 21.88 -12.69
C ARG A 19 16.41 21.45 -14.13
N ARG A 20 17.32 20.50 -14.37
CA ARG A 20 17.62 19.98 -15.72
C ARG A 20 16.47 19.15 -16.30
N CYS A 21 15.75 18.41 -15.45
CA CYS A 21 14.59 17.62 -15.88
C CYS A 21 13.30 18.46 -16.03
N THR A 22 13.18 19.63 -15.38
CA THR A 22 11.98 20.48 -15.48
C THR A 22 12.20 21.74 -16.30
N ASN A 23 13.36 21.88 -16.97
CA ASN A 23 13.63 23.04 -17.81
C ASN A 23 12.93 22.89 -19.17
N THR A 24 11.92 23.72 -19.41
CA THR A 24 11.12 23.69 -20.65
C THR A 24 11.88 24.15 -21.89
N THR A 25 13.00 24.85 -21.72
CA THR A 25 13.81 25.39 -22.82
C THR A 25 14.91 24.42 -23.25
N TYR A 26 15.43 23.62 -22.32
CA TYR A 26 16.48 22.63 -22.59
C TYR A 26 16.32 21.43 -21.66
N PHE A 27 15.73 20.36 -22.18
CA PHE A 27 15.53 19.11 -21.47
C PHE A 27 16.72 18.19 -21.70
N ASP A 28 17.46 17.92 -20.63
CA ASP A 28 18.69 17.11 -20.67
C ASP A 28 18.61 16.01 -19.60
N CYS A 29 17.46 15.32 -19.51
CA CYS A 29 17.24 14.15 -18.65
C CYS A 29 16.82 12.93 -19.47
N THR A 30 17.02 11.73 -18.93
CA THR A 30 16.50 10.49 -19.53
C THR A 30 15.11 10.17 -18.97
N GLU A 31 14.40 9.22 -19.59
CA GLU A 31 13.07 8.81 -19.13
C GLU A 31 13.11 8.19 -17.73
N GLU A 32 14.18 7.47 -17.41
CA GLU A 32 14.35 6.82 -16.10
C GLU A 32 14.48 7.86 -14.99
N GLU A 33 15.30 8.88 -15.21
CA GLU A 33 15.48 10.04 -14.32
C GLU A 33 14.15 10.74 -14.06
N LEU A 34 13.41 11.05 -15.13
CA LEU A 34 12.13 11.74 -15.05
C LEU A 34 11.07 10.90 -14.33
N LEU A 35 10.97 9.61 -14.65
CA LEU A 35 10.06 8.67 -13.99
C LEU A 35 10.38 8.57 -12.50
N TRP A 36 11.65 8.54 -12.14
CA TRP A 36 12.06 8.48 -10.74
C TRP A 36 11.73 9.77 -9.99
N LEU A 37 11.93 10.93 -10.62
CA LEU A 37 11.64 12.23 -10.03
C LEU A 37 10.13 12.46 -9.82
N VAL A 38 9.30 11.95 -10.74
CA VAL A 38 7.84 12.08 -10.67
C VAL A 38 7.19 11.02 -9.77
N MET A 39 7.62 9.76 -9.84
CA MET A 39 7.00 8.67 -9.07
C MET A 39 7.64 8.45 -7.70
N GLY A 40 8.91 8.85 -7.52
CA GLY A 40 9.68 8.57 -6.32
C GLY A 40 9.88 7.08 -6.04
N PRO A 41 10.49 6.74 -4.89
CA PRO A 41 10.66 5.36 -4.49
C PRO A 41 9.29 4.70 -4.23
N ARG A 42 8.90 3.75 -5.08
CA ARG A 42 7.63 3.00 -4.99
C ARG A 42 7.45 2.15 -3.73
N ARG A 43 8.47 2.05 -2.90
CA ARG A 43 8.46 1.24 -1.69
C ARG A 43 8.68 2.17 -0.51
N LEU A 44 7.61 2.59 0.16
CA LEU A 44 7.77 2.99 1.56
C LEU A 44 8.39 1.78 2.27
N PRO A 45 9.34 1.99 3.20
CA PRO A 45 10.01 0.88 3.88
C PRO A 45 8.94 -0.03 4.49
N LEU A 46 8.97 -1.30 4.09
CA LEU A 46 8.10 -2.40 4.57
C LEU A 46 7.72 -2.31 6.06
N PRO A 47 8.64 -2.00 7.00
CA PRO A 47 8.28 -1.87 8.41
C PRO A 47 7.30 -0.74 8.75
N LYS A 48 7.13 0.28 7.90
CA LYS A 48 6.14 1.36 8.11
C LYS A 48 4.76 1.02 7.55
N ILE A 49 4.67 0.16 6.54
CA ILE A 49 3.40 -0.19 5.90
C ILE A 49 2.60 -1.14 6.79
N ILE A 50 3.28 -2.10 7.43
CA ILE A 50 2.66 -3.08 8.34
C ILE A 50 1.82 -2.43 9.45
N PRO A 51 2.35 -1.50 10.28
CA PRO A 51 1.57 -0.90 11.36
C PRO A 51 0.39 -0.06 10.85
N ILE A 52 0.54 0.61 9.71
CA ILE A 52 -0.55 1.39 9.08
C ILE A 52 -1.67 0.44 8.66
N SER A 53 -1.34 -0.67 7.99
CA SER A 53 -2.30 -1.69 7.59
C SER A 53 -3.04 -2.28 8.80
N VAL A 54 -2.32 -2.65 9.86
CA VAL A 54 -2.91 -3.17 11.10
C VAL A 54 -3.84 -2.14 11.76
N LEU A 55 -3.43 -0.87 11.83
CA LEU A 55 -4.25 0.19 12.41
C LEU A 55 -5.56 0.41 11.63
N LEU A 56 -5.51 0.42 10.29
CA LEU A 56 -6.71 0.51 9.47
C LEU A 56 -7.62 -0.70 9.66
N LEU A 57 -7.04 -1.91 9.75
CA LEU A 57 -7.79 -3.14 10.01
C LEU A 57 -8.51 -3.08 11.37
N VAL A 58 -7.84 -2.60 12.41
CA VAL A 58 -8.44 -2.44 13.74
C VAL A 58 -9.57 -1.40 13.72
N ILE A 59 -9.34 -0.20 13.17
CA ILE A 59 -10.37 0.85 13.09
C ILE A 59 -11.60 0.35 12.31
N PHE A 60 -11.36 -0.39 11.23
CA PHE A 60 -12.39 -0.99 10.41
C PHE A 60 -13.19 -2.06 11.18
N MET A 61 -12.51 -2.93 11.93
CA MET A 61 -13.15 -3.94 12.79
C MET A 61 -13.98 -3.30 13.91
N THR A 62 -13.50 -2.22 14.54
CA THR A 62 -14.26 -1.49 15.56
C THR A 62 -15.46 -0.77 14.95
N GLY A 63 -15.33 -0.22 13.73
CA GLY A 63 -16.43 0.38 12.99
C GLY A 63 -17.50 -0.63 12.57
N MET A 64 -17.09 -1.83 12.13
CA MET A 64 -17.99 -2.94 11.85
C MET A 64 -18.69 -3.45 13.10
N GLY A 65 -17.92 -3.75 14.16
CA GLY A 65 -18.47 -4.22 15.43
C GLY A 65 -19.41 -3.20 16.08
N GLY A 66 -19.09 -1.91 16.01
CA GLY A 66 -19.93 -0.82 16.51
C GLY A 66 -21.24 -0.67 15.75
N ASN A 67 -21.22 -0.79 14.42
CA ASN A 67 -22.44 -0.75 13.61
C ASN A 67 -23.31 -2.00 13.84
N VAL A 68 -22.71 -3.19 13.93
CA VAL A 68 -23.45 -4.45 14.15
C VAL A 68 -24.01 -4.53 15.58
N SER A 69 -23.26 -4.13 16.60
CA SER A 69 -23.71 -4.16 18.00
C SER A 69 -24.89 -3.22 18.25
N VAL A 70 -24.84 -2.02 17.67
CA VAL A 70 -25.96 -1.08 17.69
C VAL A 70 -27.14 -1.62 16.86
N CYS A 71 -26.89 -2.23 15.71
CA CYS A 71 -27.94 -2.87 14.91
C CYS A 71 -28.60 -4.08 15.62
N VAL A 72 -27.87 -4.91 16.36
CA VAL A 72 -28.44 -6.06 17.11
C VAL A 72 -29.32 -5.58 18.26
N VAL A 73 -28.90 -4.51 18.95
CA VAL A 73 -29.70 -3.82 19.96
C VAL A 73 -30.96 -3.18 19.34
N ILE A 74 -30.84 -2.61 18.14
CA ILE A 74 -31.95 -1.95 17.43
C ILE A 74 -32.89 -2.95 16.75
N VAL A 75 -32.45 -4.13 16.32
CA VAL A 75 -33.31 -5.19 15.74
C VAL A 75 -34.39 -5.67 16.73
N LYS A 76 -34.26 -5.35 18.03
CA LYS A 76 -35.39 -5.44 18.97
C LYS A 76 -36.59 -4.56 18.57
N HIS A 77 -36.47 -3.58 17.65
CA HIS A 77 -37.55 -2.74 17.08
C HIS A 77 -37.33 -2.48 15.56
N PRO A 78 -38.05 -3.15 14.65
CA PRO A 78 -37.76 -3.11 13.22
C PRO A 78 -38.62 -2.05 12.50
N ALA A 79 -38.02 -0.93 12.08
CA ALA A 79 -38.63 -0.06 11.08
C ALA A 79 -37.56 0.67 10.27
N MET A 80 -37.36 0.17 9.03
CA MET A 80 -36.75 0.83 7.87
C MET A 80 -35.20 0.78 7.72
N HIS A 81 -34.77 0.05 6.68
CA HIS A 81 -33.46 0.07 5.98
C HIS A 81 -32.24 -0.71 6.51
N THR A 82 -32.42 -1.88 7.12
CA THR A 82 -31.30 -2.78 7.52
C THR A 82 -30.69 -3.62 6.39
N ALA A 83 -31.19 -3.54 5.15
CA ALA A 83 -30.71 -4.38 4.03
C ALA A 83 -29.57 -3.75 3.18
N THR A 84 -29.40 -2.42 3.19
CA THR A 84 -28.35 -1.74 2.41
C THR A 84 -26.96 -1.86 3.05
N ASN A 85 -26.88 -2.00 4.38
CA ASN A 85 -25.60 -1.97 5.12
C ASN A 85 -24.84 -3.31 5.10
N TYR A 86 -25.52 -4.44 4.84
CA TYR A 86 -24.87 -5.75 4.70
C TYR A 86 -23.98 -5.81 3.45
N TYR A 87 -24.38 -5.13 2.38
CA TYR A 87 -23.60 -5.05 1.15
C TYR A 87 -22.33 -4.21 1.34
N LEU A 88 -22.43 -3.05 1.99
CA LEU A 88 -21.28 -2.19 2.30
C LEU A 88 -20.29 -2.88 3.25
N PHE A 89 -20.80 -3.62 4.23
CA PHE A 89 -19.99 -4.47 5.13
C PHE A 89 -19.27 -5.60 4.38
N SER A 90 -20.00 -6.32 3.52
CA SER A 90 -19.43 -7.45 2.74
C SER A 90 -18.40 -6.99 1.72
N LEU A 91 -18.58 -5.80 1.14
CA LEU A 91 -17.63 -5.19 0.21
C LEU A 91 -16.32 -4.85 0.93
N ALA A 92 -16.40 -4.24 2.11
CA ALA A 92 -15.21 -3.86 2.84
C ALA A 92 -14.51 -5.02 3.59
N LEU A 93 -15.25 -6.10 3.92
CA LEU A 93 -14.64 -7.40 4.26
C LEU A 93 -13.87 -8.01 3.09
N SER A 94 -14.38 -7.86 1.85
CA SER A 94 -13.69 -8.39 0.66
C SER A 94 -12.40 -7.64 0.37
N ASP A 95 -12.38 -6.31 0.53
CA ASP A 95 -11.15 -5.50 0.46
C ASP A 95 -10.14 -5.91 1.55
N LEU A 96 -10.59 -6.15 2.78
CA LEU A 96 -9.73 -6.60 3.86
C LEU A 96 -9.10 -7.96 3.58
N LEU A 97 -9.90 -8.90 3.07
CA LEU A 97 -9.44 -10.22 2.66
C LEU A 97 -8.45 -10.12 1.50
N LEU A 98 -8.70 -9.27 0.49
CA LEU A 98 -7.77 -9.03 -0.62
C LEU A 98 -6.42 -8.52 -0.13
N LEU A 99 -6.40 -7.53 0.78
CA LEU A 99 -5.17 -7.02 1.38
C LEU A 99 -4.44 -8.05 2.23
N LEU A 100 -5.17 -8.86 3.01
CA LEU A 100 -4.61 -9.95 3.79
C LEU A 100 -4.04 -11.06 2.89
N PHE A 101 -4.76 -11.42 1.81
CA PHE A 101 -4.31 -12.43 0.85
C PHE A 101 -3.05 -11.97 0.13
N ASP A 102 -3.00 -10.72 -0.36
CA ASP A 102 -1.81 -10.15 -1.00
C ASP A 102 -0.60 -10.20 -0.04
N SER A 103 -0.80 -9.83 1.22
CA SER A 103 0.23 -9.85 2.26
C SER A 103 0.69 -11.28 2.64
N ILE A 104 -0.24 -12.23 2.78
CA ILE A 104 0.05 -13.63 3.13
C ILE A 104 0.72 -14.35 1.96
N ILE A 105 0.27 -14.13 0.73
CA ILE A 105 0.84 -14.74 -0.48
C ILE A 105 2.22 -14.17 -0.77
N GLY A 106 2.43 -12.86 -0.63
CA GLY A 106 3.76 -12.25 -0.73
C GLY A 106 4.76 -12.82 0.29
N SER A 107 4.29 -13.13 1.49
CA SER A 107 5.10 -13.77 2.54
C SER A 107 5.41 -15.24 2.23
N ARG A 108 4.46 -15.99 1.64
CA ARG A 108 4.67 -17.38 1.21
C ARG A 108 5.65 -17.48 0.03
N HIS A 109 5.60 -16.55 -0.92
CA HIS A 109 6.53 -16.54 -2.05
C HIS A 109 8.00 -16.27 -1.66
N THR A 110 8.25 -15.68 -0.49
CA THR A 110 9.59 -15.53 0.11
C THR A 110 10.01 -16.77 0.92
N ALA A 111 9.06 -17.52 1.51
CA ALA A 111 9.36 -18.75 2.24
C ALA A 111 9.73 -19.92 1.30
N ASP A 112 9.12 -19.98 0.11
CA ASP A 112 9.42 -21.00 -0.88
C ASP A 112 10.78 -20.76 -1.58
N GLY A 113 11.27 -19.52 -1.62
CA GLY A 113 12.60 -19.18 -2.14
C GLY A 113 13.77 -19.59 -1.23
N ALA A 114 13.55 -19.71 0.08
CA ALA A 114 14.59 -20.12 1.04
C ALA A 114 14.72 -21.66 1.15
N THR A 115 13.70 -22.42 0.77
CA THR A 115 13.72 -23.90 0.85
C THR A 115 14.40 -24.54 -0.37
N GLN A 116 14.53 -23.81 -1.49
CA GLN A 116 15.16 -24.35 -2.71
C GLN A 116 16.69 -24.18 -2.75
N GLN A 117 17.30 -23.51 -1.76
CA GLN A 117 18.77 -23.39 -1.66
C GLN A 117 19.43 -24.50 -0.81
N HIS A 118 18.65 -25.34 -0.11
CA HIS A 118 19.18 -26.42 0.75
C HIS A 118 19.05 -27.84 0.15
N SER A 119 18.45 -28.00 -1.03
CA SER A 119 18.35 -29.29 -1.76
C SER A 119 19.22 -29.38 -3.02
N LEU A 120 20.11 -28.40 -3.25
CA LEU A 120 21.09 -28.45 -4.34
C LEU A 120 22.48 -28.12 -3.78
N SER A 121 22.89 -28.89 -2.77
CA SER A 121 24.28 -29.06 -2.35
C SER A 121 24.68 -30.53 -2.47
#